data_AF-A0A1Y0VZU7-F1
#
_entry.id   AF-A0A1Y0VZU7-F1
#
_cell.length_a   1.000
_cell.length_b   1.000
_cell.length_c   1.000
_cell.angle_alpha   90.00
_cell.angle_beta   90.00
_cell.angle_gamma   90.00
#
_symmetry.space_group_name_H-M   'P 1'
#
loop_
_entity.id
_entity.type
_entity.pdbx_description
1 polymer ?
#
loop_
_entity_poly.entity_id
_entity_poly.type
_entity_poly.pdbx_seq_one_letter_code
_entity_poly.pdbx_strand_id
1 'polypeptide(L)'
;MTEINIEFPDGSVKPFEQGVSILDIAKSISTSLAKKAVAGKINGALVRLDQAINENVKIEIVTKDSEDGNIVNWNSAALVLTSAIESIYPGVHFGEIGNGEHGFYVDTDKVDQQISIDQLPAIEDKMKDIIKSKISLKHSEISVEEALASVDGDPYQAKIVKRNEKNGKVSVYDVDGKIIVSDNVALLSTSDMKAVKLLSVAGAYWEGKSSNPMLQRIYGTSFYKQKDLEAELERQKEAHERDHRVIGNNLDLFFVDPKVGAGLPYWMPNGATIRRSIERYIIDKEVKHGYQHVYTPVLMNLDAYKTSGHWQHYREDMFPPMDMGDGEMLELRPMNCPSHIQVYKHHIRSYRELPIRIAELGMMHRYEKSGALSGLQRVREMTLNDGHTFVAPDQIQAEFKKVLQLMVEVYRDFNITDYTFRLSYRDPANTESILTMMKCGTSHNLC
;
A
#
# COMPACT_ATOMS: atom_id res chain seq x y z
N MET A 1 1.06 -48.95 0.03
CA MET A 1 1.08 -47.52 0.38
C MET A 1 1.38 -46.78 -0.90
N THR A 2 0.59 -45.76 -1.23
CA THR A 2 0.74 -45.01 -2.48
C THR A 2 1.92 -44.05 -2.33
N GLU A 3 2.82 -44.04 -3.30
CA GLU A 3 4.04 -43.23 -3.32
C GLU A 3 3.78 -41.96 -4.14
N ILE A 4 4.26 -40.82 -3.65
CA ILE A 4 4.18 -39.52 -4.32
C ILE A 4 5.58 -38.96 -4.58
N ASN A 5 5.72 -38.20 -5.66
CA ASN A 5 6.97 -37.56 -6.05
C ASN A 5 6.98 -36.10 -5.61
N ILE A 6 8.02 -35.74 -4.86
CA ILE A 6 8.24 -34.38 -4.37
C ILE A 6 9.45 -33.79 -5.10
N GLU A 7 9.24 -32.70 -5.82
CA GLU A 7 10.30 -31.91 -6.46
C GLU A 7 10.80 -30.82 -5.50
N PHE A 8 12.12 -30.75 -5.33
CA PHE A 8 12.81 -29.76 -4.50
C PHE A 8 13.30 -28.56 -5.34
N PRO A 9 13.68 -27.43 -4.69
CA PRO A 9 14.15 -26.25 -5.41
C PRO A 9 15.41 -26.45 -6.26
N ASP A 10 16.22 -27.46 -5.93
CA ASP A 10 17.42 -27.84 -6.68
C ASP A 10 17.12 -28.71 -7.92
N GLY A 11 15.83 -28.98 -8.19
CA GLY A 11 15.36 -29.84 -9.28
C GLY A 11 15.44 -31.34 -8.97
N SER A 12 15.92 -31.72 -7.78
CA SER A 12 15.88 -33.13 -7.36
C SER A 12 14.45 -33.57 -7.09
N VAL A 13 14.14 -34.82 -7.42
CA VAL A 13 12.84 -35.45 -7.15
C VAL A 13 13.07 -36.64 -6.25
N LYS A 14 12.34 -36.72 -5.13
CA LYS A 14 12.41 -37.87 -4.22
C LYS A 14 11.01 -38.44 -3.94
N PRO A 15 10.91 -39.76 -3.78
CA PRO A 15 9.67 -40.39 -3.38
C PRO A 15 9.40 -40.25 -1.89
N PHE A 16 8.13 -40.05 -1.54
CA PHE A 16 7.62 -40.08 -0.18
C PHE A 16 6.28 -40.81 -0.12
N GLU A 17 5.89 -41.26 1.07
CA GLU A 17 4.57 -41.84 1.30
C GLU A 17 3.49 -40.75 1.25
N GLN A 18 2.34 -41.09 0.65
CA GLN A 18 1.17 -40.23 0.67
C GLN A 18 0.78 -39.85 2.10
N GLY A 19 0.52 -38.57 2.34
CA GLY A 19 0.20 -38.03 3.66
C GLY A 19 1.41 -37.44 4.40
N VAL A 20 2.62 -37.48 3.82
CA VAL A 20 3.81 -36.84 4.39
C VAL A 20 3.59 -35.33 4.55
N SER A 21 4.10 -34.76 5.64
CA SER A 21 4.05 -33.31 5.90
C SER A 21 5.35 -32.60 5.48
N ILE A 22 5.30 -31.28 5.30
CA ILE A 22 6.52 -30.46 5.09
C ILE A 22 7.49 -30.65 6.26
N LEU A 23 6.99 -30.79 7.49
CA LEU A 23 7.81 -31.07 8.67
C LEU A 23 8.59 -32.38 8.54
N ASP A 24 7.94 -33.45 8.09
CA ASP A 24 8.57 -34.77 7.98
C ASP A 24 9.59 -34.79 6.85
N ILE A 25 9.30 -34.10 5.74
CA ILE A 25 10.27 -33.88 4.66
C ILE A 25 11.48 -33.09 5.19
N ALA A 26 11.27 -32.01 5.95
CA ALA A 26 12.36 -31.23 6.54
C ALA A 26 13.23 -32.08 7.50
N LYS A 27 12.60 -32.93 8.32
CA LYS A 27 13.32 -33.89 9.21
C LYS A 27 14.15 -34.88 8.42
N SER A 28 13.64 -35.38 7.28
CA SER A 28 14.37 -36.34 6.43
C SER A 28 15.64 -35.74 5.81
N ILE A 29 15.67 -34.42 5.62
CA ILE A 29 16.85 -33.69 5.12
C ILE A 29 17.84 -33.45 6.26
N SER A 30 17.40 -32.80 7.34
CA SER A 30 18.20 -32.65 8.55
C SER A 30 17.36 -32.19 9.76
N THR A 31 17.82 -32.55 10.95
CA THR A 31 17.21 -32.08 12.21
C THR A 31 17.35 -30.56 12.40
N SER A 32 18.42 -29.95 11.87
CA SER A 32 18.62 -28.50 11.91
C SER A 32 17.58 -27.77 11.06
N LEU A 33 17.32 -28.27 9.85
CA LEU A 33 16.31 -27.70 8.96
C LEU A 33 14.90 -27.83 9.55
N ALA A 34 14.55 -29.00 10.09
CA ALA A 34 13.25 -29.20 10.74
C ALA A 34 13.00 -28.23 11.91
N LYS A 35 14.04 -27.86 12.68
CA LYS A 35 13.93 -26.86 13.76
C LYS A 35 13.77 -25.42 13.26
N LYS A 36 14.21 -25.14 12.04
CA LYS A 36 14.10 -23.81 11.41
C LYS A 36 12.85 -23.67 10.56
N ALA A 37 12.25 -24.76 10.11
CA ALA A 37 11.05 -24.76 9.29
C ALA A 37 9.85 -24.24 10.08
N VAL A 38 9.05 -23.38 9.45
CA VAL A 38 7.83 -22.78 10.03
C VAL A 38 6.61 -22.97 9.15
N ALA A 39 6.81 -23.20 7.85
CA ALA A 39 5.80 -23.52 6.86
C ALA A 39 6.45 -24.20 5.65
N GLY A 40 5.65 -24.49 4.62
CA GLY A 40 6.17 -24.82 3.29
C GLY A 40 5.49 -23.98 2.22
N LYS A 41 5.98 -24.09 0.99
CA LYS A 41 5.21 -23.74 -0.21
C LYS A 41 4.98 -24.99 -1.04
N ILE A 42 3.78 -25.14 -1.57
CA ILE A 42 3.41 -26.16 -2.55
C ILE A 42 3.03 -25.43 -3.83
N ASN A 43 3.77 -25.69 -4.91
CA ASN A 43 3.58 -25.03 -6.21
C ASN A 43 3.54 -23.48 -6.10
N GLY A 44 4.33 -22.93 -5.18
CA GLY A 44 4.42 -21.49 -4.89
C GLY A 44 3.41 -20.97 -3.86
N ALA A 45 2.38 -21.73 -3.50
CA ALA A 45 1.39 -21.33 -2.49
C ALA A 45 1.84 -21.74 -1.08
N LEU A 46 1.76 -20.81 -0.13
CA LEU A 46 2.13 -21.04 1.27
C LEU A 46 1.17 -22.06 1.93
N VAL A 47 1.73 -23.03 2.66
CA VAL A 47 0.98 -24.12 3.31
C VAL A 47 1.49 -24.38 4.73
N ARG A 48 0.62 -24.94 5.59
CA ARG A 48 0.97 -25.25 6.99
C ARG A 48 2.06 -26.33 7.05
N LEU A 49 2.90 -26.23 8.07
CA LEU A 49 4.05 -27.11 8.25
C LEU A 49 3.67 -28.59 8.46
N ASP A 50 2.50 -28.84 9.05
CA ASP A 50 1.89 -30.14 9.34
C ASP A 50 0.86 -30.59 8.29
N GLN A 51 0.66 -29.82 7.21
CA GLN A 51 -0.29 -30.18 6.17
C GLN A 51 0.16 -31.45 5.42
N ALA A 52 -0.75 -32.42 5.34
CA ALA A 52 -0.53 -33.67 4.60
C ALA A 52 -0.51 -33.42 3.08
N ILE A 53 0.49 -34.00 2.40
CA ILE A 53 0.65 -33.92 0.95
C ILE A 53 0.17 -35.23 0.34
N ASN A 54 -0.80 -35.16 -0.57
CA ASN A 54 -1.47 -36.34 -1.13
C ASN A 54 -1.25 -36.56 -2.63
N GLU A 55 -0.50 -35.67 -3.28
CA GLU A 55 -0.26 -35.68 -4.73
C GLU A 55 1.18 -35.25 -5.05
N ASN A 56 1.59 -35.42 -6.31
CA ASN A 56 2.92 -35.01 -6.76
C ASN A 56 3.00 -33.49 -6.82
N VAL A 57 3.99 -32.90 -6.15
CA VAL A 57 4.08 -31.45 -6.02
C VAL A 57 5.53 -30.97 -6.02
N LYS A 58 5.70 -29.68 -6.34
CA LYS A 58 6.93 -28.94 -6.08
C LYS A 58 6.85 -28.26 -4.72
N ILE A 59 7.90 -28.40 -3.92
CA ILE A 59 7.93 -27.80 -2.58
C ILE A 59 9.07 -26.80 -2.38
N GLU A 60 8.87 -25.92 -1.41
CA GLU A 60 9.90 -25.12 -0.77
C GLU A 60 9.70 -25.18 0.75
N ILE A 61 10.78 -25.27 1.52
CA ILE A 61 10.70 -25.22 2.99
C ILE A 61 10.91 -23.78 3.42
N VAL A 62 9.87 -23.20 4.03
CA VAL A 62 9.91 -21.84 4.56
C VAL A 62 10.51 -21.87 5.96
N THR A 63 11.52 -21.03 6.19
CA THR A 63 12.27 -21.00 7.46
C THR A 63 12.11 -19.66 8.18
N LYS A 64 12.48 -19.63 9.47
CA LYS A 64 12.44 -18.42 10.32
C LYS A 64 13.21 -17.23 9.78
N ASP A 65 14.19 -17.46 8.91
CA ASP A 65 15.08 -16.43 8.38
C ASP A 65 14.57 -15.84 7.05
N SER A 66 13.43 -16.30 6.49
CA SER A 66 12.85 -15.79 5.24
C SER A 66 11.70 -14.81 5.46
N GLU A 67 11.39 -14.00 4.43
CA GLU A 67 10.25 -13.07 4.43
C GLU A 67 8.92 -13.80 4.68
N ASP A 68 8.67 -14.92 3.99
CA ASP A 68 7.50 -15.76 4.24
C ASP A 68 7.47 -16.31 5.68
N GLY A 69 8.64 -16.55 6.27
CA GLY A 69 8.75 -16.94 7.66
C GLY A 69 8.20 -15.86 8.59
N ASN A 70 8.47 -14.58 8.31
CA ASN A 70 7.91 -13.47 9.06
C ASN A 70 6.39 -13.36 8.85
N ILE A 71 5.90 -13.57 7.62
CA ILE A 71 4.45 -13.59 7.33
C ILE A 71 3.74 -14.64 8.21
N VAL A 72 4.28 -15.86 8.30
CA VAL A 72 3.72 -16.92 9.16
C VAL A 72 3.74 -16.53 10.63
N ASN A 73 4.81 -15.86 11.09
CA ASN A 73 4.90 -15.35 12.45
C ASN A 73 3.88 -14.24 12.74
N TRP A 74 3.65 -13.34 11.78
CA TRP A 74 2.69 -12.25 11.85
C TRP A 74 1.25 -12.78 11.87
N ASN A 75 0.92 -13.73 11.01
CA ASN A 75 -0.38 -14.41 11.04
C ASN A 75 -0.63 -15.06 12.41
N SER A 76 0.38 -15.75 12.95
CA SER A 76 0.31 -16.37 14.27
C SER A 76 0.13 -15.34 15.39
N ALA A 77 0.81 -14.19 15.29
CA ALA A 77 0.72 -13.12 16.27
C ALA A 77 -0.64 -12.42 16.23
N ALA A 78 -1.27 -12.31 15.05
CA ALA A 78 -2.65 -11.84 14.92
C ALA A 78 -3.62 -12.77 15.66
N LEU A 79 -3.48 -14.09 15.50
CA LEU A 79 -4.30 -15.06 16.25
C LEU A 79 -4.10 -14.95 17.78
N VAL A 80 -2.86 -14.78 18.23
CA VAL A 80 -2.55 -14.56 19.64
C VAL A 80 -3.14 -13.24 20.15
N LEU A 81 -3.10 -12.18 19.34
CA LEU A 81 -3.71 -10.88 19.68
C LEU A 81 -5.22 -11.01 19.83
N THR A 82 -5.90 -11.65 18.88
CA THR A 82 -7.34 -11.93 18.95
C THR A 82 -7.71 -12.69 20.23
N SER A 83 -6.98 -13.77 20.55
CA SER A 83 -7.22 -14.54 21.78
C SER A 83 -6.96 -13.72 23.06
N ALA A 84 -5.92 -12.88 23.06
CA ALA A 84 -5.60 -11.98 24.16
C ALA A 84 -6.68 -10.91 24.38
N ILE A 85 -7.14 -10.25 23.32
CA ILE A 85 -8.22 -9.25 23.37
C ILE A 85 -9.49 -9.87 23.91
N GLU A 86 -9.92 -11.01 23.35
CA GLU A 86 -11.13 -11.70 23.79
C GLU A 86 -11.01 -12.18 25.27
N SER A 87 -9.80 -12.30 25.81
CA SER A 87 -9.60 -12.72 27.20
C SER A 87 -9.77 -11.55 28.17
N ILE A 88 -9.36 -10.37 27.74
CA ILE A 88 -9.41 -9.14 28.55
C ILE A 88 -10.77 -8.46 28.41
N TYR A 89 -11.34 -8.52 27.19
CA TYR A 89 -12.59 -7.87 26.82
C TYR A 89 -13.52 -8.90 26.16
N PRO A 90 -14.22 -9.73 26.95
CA PRO A 90 -15.21 -10.66 26.41
C PRO A 90 -16.32 -9.94 25.64
N GLY A 91 -16.73 -10.48 24.50
CA GLY A 91 -17.82 -9.92 23.68
C GLY A 91 -17.39 -8.79 22.74
N VAL A 92 -16.10 -8.63 22.49
CA VAL A 92 -15.60 -7.79 21.39
C VAL A 92 -15.91 -8.50 20.07
N HIS A 93 -16.39 -7.76 19.08
CA HIS A 93 -16.52 -8.31 17.73
C HIS A 93 -15.22 -8.14 16.96
N PHE A 94 -14.88 -9.12 16.12
CA PHE A 94 -13.64 -9.16 15.36
C PHE A 94 -13.92 -9.06 13.86
N GLY A 95 -13.26 -8.10 13.22
CA GLY A 95 -13.26 -7.93 11.78
C GLY A 95 -12.14 -8.73 11.10
N GLU A 96 -11.50 -8.10 10.11
CA GLU A 96 -10.38 -8.69 9.39
C GLU A 96 -9.16 -8.88 10.29
N ILE A 97 -8.52 -10.04 10.15
CA ILE A 97 -7.19 -10.32 10.71
C ILE A 97 -6.23 -10.58 9.58
N GLY A 98 -5.05 -9.97 9.62
CA GLY A 98 -4.13 -10.08 8.51
C GLY A 98 -2.74 -9.56 8.81
N ASN A 99 -1.92 -9.54 7.77
CA ASN A 99 -0.59 -8.96 7.77
C ASN A 99 -0.50 -7.80 6.78
N GLY A 100 0.46 -6.92 7.04
CA GLY A 100 0.87 -5.85 6.13
C GLY A 100 2.37 -5.94 5.88
N GLU A 101 2.95 -4.87 5.35
CA GLU A 101 4.37 -4.84 4.94
C GLU A 101 5.34 -5.05 6.12
N HIS A 102 4.98 -4.58 7.31
CA HIS A 102 5.89 -4.56 8.48
C HIS A 102 5.30 -5.20 9.74
N GLY A 103 4.26 -6.03 9.61
CA GLY A 103 3.62 -6.64 10.76
C GLY A 103 2.23 -7.20 10.50
N PHE A 104 1.42 -7.23 11.55
CA PHE A 104 0.05 -7.74 11.55
C PHE A 104 -0.95 -6.72 12.08
N TYR A 105 -2.22 -7.00 11.82
CA TYR A 105 -3.32 -6.23 12.36
C TYR A 105 -4.52 -7.11 12.70
N VAL A 106 -5.33 -6.61 13.64
CA VAL A 106 -6.64 -7.18 14.00
C VAL A 106 -7.65 -6.04 14.04
N ASP A 107 -8.73 -6.17 13.28
CA ASP A 107 -9.87 -5.27 13.37
C ASP A 107 -10.80 -5.71 14.51
N THR A 108 -11.24 -4.74 15.30
CA THR A 108 -12.13 -4.92 16.45
C THR A 108 -13.27 -3.91 16.40
N ASP A 109 -14.44 -4.35 16.87
CA ASP A 109 -15.58 -3.49 17.18
C ASP A 109 -16.04 -3.77 18.60
N LYS A 110 -15.80 -2.83 19.50
CA LYS A 110 -16.28 -2.93 20.88
C LYS A 110 -17.45 -1.98 21.06
N VAL A 111 -18.66 -2.56 21.09
CA VAL A 111 -19.97 -1.87 21.04
C VAL A 111 -20.06 -0.66 21.99
N ASP A 112 -19.48 -0.77 23.20
CA ASP A 112 -19.58 0.28 24.21
C ASP A 112 -18.36 1.22 24.28
N GLN A 113 -17.15 0.76 23.90
CA GLN A 113 -15.92 1.55 24.03
C GLN A 113 -14.75 0.95 23.25
N GLN A 114 -14.16 1.72 22.32
CA GLN A 114 -12.96 1.32 21.59
C GLN A 114 -11.73 1.15 22.50
N ILE A 115 -10.81 0.27 22.12
CA ILE A 115 -9.56 0.02 22.85
C ILE A 115 -8.62 1.21 22.69
N SER A 116 -8.22 1.88 23.78
CA SER A 116 -7.31 3.03 23.69
C SER A 116 -5.86 2.60 23.59
N ILE A 117 -4.99 3.51 23.12
CA ILE A 117 -3.55 3.25 23.02
C ILE A 117 -2.92 2.90 24.38
N ASP A 118 -3.45 3.49 25.46
CA ASP A 118 -3.00 3.25 26.83
C ASP A 118 -3.33 1.84 27.35
N GLN A 119 -4.24 1.13 26.68
CA GLN A 119 -4.61 -0.26 27.00
C GLN A 119 -3.73 -1.28 26.29
N LEU A 120 -2.99 -0.88 25.24
CA LEU A 120 -2.11 -1.78 24.49
C LEU A 120 -1.05 -2.47 25.36
N PRO A 121 -0.40 -1.83 26.36
CA PRO A 121 0.56 -2.52 27.23
C PRO A 121 -0.03 -3.74 27.95
N ALA A 122 -1.27 -3.64 28.46
CA ALA A 122 -1.93 -4.75 29.15
C ALA A 122 -2.27 -5.91 28.19
N ILE A 123 -2.67 -5.60 26.95
CA ILE A 123 -2.91 -6.60 25.91
C ILE A 123 -1.59 -7.27 25.51
N GLU A 124 -0.52 -6.49 25.33
CA GLU A 124 0.81 -6.99 24.98
C GLU A 124 1.35 -7.94 26.07
N ASP A 125 1.13 -7.64 27.35
CA ASP A 125 1.51 -8.54 28.45
C ASP A 125 0.72 -9.85 28.43
N LYS A 126 -0.59 -9.80 28.15
CA LYS A 126 -1.40 -11.02 27.97
C LYS A 126 -0.94 -11.85 26.76
N MET A 127 -0.54 -11.20 25.66
CA MET A 127 0.06 -11.90 24.52
C MET A 127 1.37 -12.59 24.92
N LYS A 128 2.25 -11.91 25.67
CA LYS A 128 3.50 -12.49 26.17
C LYS A 128 3.24 -13.69 27.07
N ASP A 129 2.20 -13.67 27.90
CA ASP A 129 1.81 -14.81 28.74
C ASP A 129 1.37 -16.03 27.89
N ILE A 130 0.57 -15.81 26.85
CA ILE A 130 0.15 -16.85 25.90
C ILE A 130 1.37 -17.45 25.17
N ILE A 131 2.29 -16.59 24.74
CA ILE A 131 3.53 -17.00 24.06
C ILE A 131 4.43 -17.81 24.99
N LYS A 132 4.61 -17.36 26.23
CA LYS A 132 5.42 -18.03 27.25
C LYS A 132 4.88 -19.41 27.60
N SER A 133 3.56 -19.59 27.52
CA SER A 133 2.87 -20.86 27.74
C SER A 133 3.08 -21.88 26.61
N LYS A 134 3.68 -21.47 25.47
CA LYS A 134 4.01 -22.35 24.33
C LYS A 134 2.82 -23.16 23.82
N ILE A 135 1.64 -22.56 23.83
CA ILE A 135 0.41 -23.22 23.39
C ILE A 135 0.52 -23.69 21.94
N SER A 136 -0.16 -24.79 21.62
CA SER A 136 -0.32 -25.25 20.25
C SER A 136 -1.41 -24.44 19.56
N LEU A 137 -1.15 -24.00 18.33
CA LEU A 137 -2.14 -23.35 17.48
C LEU A 137 -2.75 -24.46 16.62
N LYS A 138 -3.81 -25.08 17.12
CA LYS A 138 -4.37 -26.28 16.46
C LYS A 138 -5.32 -25.86 15.36
N HIS A 139 -4.97 -26.19 14.13
CA HIS A 139 -5.84 -25.97 12.99
C HIS A 139 -6.80 -27.14 12.80
N SER A 140 -8.05 -26.84 12.48
CA SER A 140 -9.03 -27.80 11.99
C SER A 140 -9.92 -27.18 10.92
N GLU A 141 -10.58 -28.03 10.14
CA GLU A 141 -11.68 -27.62 9.28
C GLU A 141 -12.99 -28.08 9.92
N ILE A 142 -13.88 -27.14 10.22
CA ILE A 142 -15.19 -27.41 10.83
C ILE A 142 -16.31 -27.08 9.86
N SER A 143 -17.53 -27.55 10.12
CA SER A 143 -18.67 -27.22 9.26
C SER A 143 -19.00 -25.73 9.34
N VAL A 144 -19.70 -25.19 8.33
CA VAL A 144 -20.17 -23.80 8.35
C VAL A 144 -21.08 -23.56 9.56
N GLU A 145 -21.93 -24.53 9.90
CA GLU A 145 -22.85 -24.45 11.05
C GLU A 145 -22.08 -24.39 12.36
N GLU A 146 -21.04 -25.23 12.54
CA GLU A 146 -20.18 -25.22 13.72
C GLU A 146 -19.39 -23.91 13.83
N ALA A 147 -18.88 -23.40 12.71
CA ALA A 147 -18.18 -22.13 12.65
C ALA A 147 -19.09 -20.96 13.02
N LEU A 148 -20.31 -20.91 12.46
CA LEU A 148 -21.30 -19.89 12.79
C LEU A 148 -21.72 -19.95 14.27
N ALA A 149 -21.83 -21.15 14.84
CA ALA A 149 -22.11 -21.32 16.27
C ALA A 149 -20.96 -20.85 17.17
N SER A 150 -19.71 -20.96 16.71
CA SER A 150 -18.53 -20.53 17.48
C SER A 150 -18.36 -19.01 17.55
N VAL A 151 -18.98 -18.27 16.63
CA VAL A 151 -18.87 -16.80 16.53
C VAL A 151 -20.16 -16.08 16.94
N ASP A 152 -21.02 -16.78 17.70
CA ASP A 152 -22.39 -16.40 18.05
C ASP A 152 -22.55 -14.90 18.37
N GLY A 153 -23.34 -14.20 17.55
CA GLY A 153 -23.63 -12.77 17.71
C GLY A 153 -22.66 -11.79 17.06
N ASP A 154 -21.50 -12.23 16.54
CA ASP A 154 -20.56 -11.36 15.83
C ASP A 154 -20.93 -11.21 14.34
N PRO A 155 -21.44 -10.04 13.90
CA PRO A 155 -21.89 -9.84 12.53
C PRO A 155 -20.75 -9.83 11.50
N TYR A 156 -19.52 -9.53 11.91
CA TYR A 156 -18.36 -9.46 11.03
C TYR A 156 -17.77 -10.86 10.84
N GLN A 157 -17.53 -11.60 11.93
CA GLN A 157 -17.07 -12.99 11.84
C GLN A 157 -18.07 -13.88 11.09
N ALA A 158 -19.39 -13.71 11.28
CA ALA A 158 -20.38 -14.48 10.53
C ALA A 158 -20.29 -14.25 9.01
N LYS A 159 -19.92 -13.04 8.57
CA LYS A 159 -19.64 -12.76 7.14
C LYS A 159 -18.33 -13.40 6.69
N ILE A 160 -17.28 -13.34 7.52
CA ILE A 160 -15.99 -13.98 7.23
C ILE A 160 -16.16 -15.49 7.07
N VAL A 161 -16.89 -16.15 7.96
CA VAL A 161 -17.23 -17.58 7.89
C VAL A 161 -17.85 -17.93 6.53
N LYS A 162 -18.86 -17.17 6.09
CA LYS A 162 -19.52 -17.37 4.80
C LYS A 162 -18.59 -17.11 3.62
N ARG A 163 -17.69 -16.14 3.72
CA ARG A 163 -16.73 -15.79 2.67
C ARG A 163 -15.61 -16.82 2.53
N ASN A 164 -15.15 -17.37 3.64
CA ASN A 164 -14.03 -18.29 3.71
C ASN A 164 -14.46 -19.76 3.57
N GLU A 165 -15.76 -20.02 3.38
CA GLU A 165 -16.31 -21.34 3.11
C GLU A 165 -15.72 -21.94 1.84
N LYS A 166 -15.21 -23.16 1.97
CA LYS A 166 -14.73 -23.98 0.86
C LYS A 166 -15.25 -25.40 1.04
N ASN A 167 -16.09 -25.86 0.10
CA ASN A 167 -16.66 -27.21 0.11
C ASN A 167 -17.43 -27.54 1.40
N GLY A 168 -18.19 -26.59 1.93
CA GLY A 168 -18.99 -26.72 3.16
C GLY A 168 -18.18 -26.68 4.45
N LYS A 169 -16.90 -26.31 4.38
CA LYS A 169 -15.99 -26.25 5.53
C LYS A 169 -15.32 -24.89 5.66
N VAL A 170 -14.92 -24.57 6.89
CA VAL A 170 -14.21 -23.34 7.24
C VAL A 170 -12.97 -23.68 8.06
N SER A 171 -11.84 -23.08 7.71
CA SER A 171 -10.58 -23.20 8.42
C SER A 171 -10.60 -22.37 9.70
N VAL A 172 -10.24 -23.00 10.81
CA VAL A 172 -10.19 -22.38 12.13
C VAL A 172 -8.94 -22.79 12.89
N TYR A 173 -8.53 -21.95 13.84
CA TYR A 173 -7.49 -22.23 14.80
C TYR A 173 -8.03 -22.19 16.23
N ASP A 174 -7.73 -23.22 17.02
CA ASP A 174 -7.86 -23.18 18.48
C ASP A 174 -6.61 -22.53 19.08
N VAL A 175 -6.81 -21.40 19.75
CA VAL A 175 -5.79 -20.60 20.41
C VAL A 175 -6.18 -20.34 21.85
N ASP A 176 -5.64 -21.18 22.75
CA ASP A 176 -5.92 -21.15 24.19
C ASP A 176 -7.41 -21.44 24.53
N GLY A 177 -8.02 -22.39 23.81
CA GLY A 177 -9.42 -22.78 24.00
C GLY A 177 -10.41 -21.88 23.25
N LYS A 178 -9.93 -20.98 22.39
CA LYS A 178 -10.75 -20.07 21.58
C LYS A 178 -10.64 -20.42 20.11
N ILE A 179 -11.78 -20.60 19.47
CA ILE A 179 -11.87 -20.86 18.04
C ILE A 179 -11.82 -19.53 17.30
N ILE A 180 -10.82 -19.36 16.44
CA ILE A 180 -10.61 -18.17 15.61
C ILE A 180 -10.69 -18.58 14.15
N VAL A 181 -11.57 -17.93 13.38
CA VAL A 181 -11.73 -18.18 11.96
C VAL A 181 -10.58 -17.53 11.19
N SER A 182 -9.77 -18.35 10.51
CA SER A 182 -8.66 -17.86 9.69
C SER A 182 -8.19 -18.93 8.73
N ASP A 183 -8.02 -18.57 7.46
CA ASP A 183 -7.40 -19.41 6.43
C ASP A 183 -5.91 -19.10 6.24
N ASN A 184 -5.36 -18.16 7.01
CA ASN A 184 -3.95 -17.81 6.98
C ASN A 184 -3.09 -18.97 7.50
N VAL A 185 -1.90 -19.14 6.92
CA VAL A 185 -0.90 -20.10 7.42
C VAL A 185 -0.25 -19.54 8.68
N ALA A 186 -0.34 -20.29 9.78
CA ALA A 186 0.24 -19.97 11.07
C ALA A 186 1.24 -21.04 11.54
N LEU A 187 2.01 -20.71 12.59
CA LEU A 187 2.92 -21.59 13.30
C LEU A 187 2.16 -22.74 13.97
N LEU A 188 2.84 -23.86 14.24
CA LEU A 188 2.24 -24.99 14.99
C LEU A 188 2.07 -24.70 16.49
N SER A 189 2.88 -23.78 17.03
CA SER A 189 2.84 -23.34 18.42
C SER A 189 3.41 -21.94 18.56
N THR A 190 3.09 -21.28 19.67
CA THR A 190 3.65 -19.96 19.99
C THR A 190 5.13 -20.01 20.41
N SER A 191 5.72 -21.20 20.53
CA SER A 191 7.07 -21.37 21.08
C SER A 191 8.18 -20.70 20.26
N ASP A 192 7.96 -20.51 18.96
CA ASP A 192 8.92 -19.87 18.05
C ASP A 192 8.78 -18.35 17.98
N MET A 193 7.64 -17.81 18.41
CA MET A 193 7.43 -16.37 18.53
C MET A 193 8.24 -15.85 19.72
N LYS A 194 9.21 -14.95 19.48
CA LYS A 194 10.12 -14.47 20.55
C LYS A 194 9.89 -13.02 20.93
N ALA A 195 9.62 -12.18 19.95
CA ALA A 195 9.48 -10.75 20.13
C ALA A 195 8.15 -10.31 19.50
N VAL A 196 7.33 -9.60 20.26
CA VAL A 196 6.04 -9.06 19.80
C VAL A 196 5.87 -7.66 20.38
N LYS A 197 5.34 -6.74 19.56
CA LYS A 197 5.10 -5.36 19.95
C LYS A 197 3.81 -4.86 19.32
N LEU A 198 2.94 -4.25 20.13
CA LEU A 198 1.81 -3.48 19.60
C LEU A 198 2.27 -2.04 19.31
N LEU A 199 1.85 -1.50 18.16
CA LEU A 199 2.38 -0.26 17.61
C LEU A 199 1.39 0.89 17.74
N SER A 200 0.17 0.72 17.23
CA SER A 200 -0.80 1.81 17.15
C SER A 200 -2.23 1.30 17.00
N VAL A 201 -3.19 2.21 17.16
CA VAL A 201 -4.60 2.02 16.85
C VAL A 201 -5.02 3.00 15.77
N ALA A 202 -5.83 2.56 14.81
CA ALA A 202 -6.37 3.39 13.74
C ALA A 202 -7.81 3.00 13.42
N GLY A 203 -8.54 3.83 12.67
CA GLY A 203 -9.82 3.44 12.08
C GLY A 203 -9.61 2.71 10.76
N ALA A 204 -10.39 1.65 10.51
CA ALA A 204 -10.43 0.94 9.24
C ALA A 204 -11.88 0.69 8.82
N TYR A 205 -12.21 0.98 7.57
CA TYR A 205 -13.56 0.68 7.06
C TYR A 205 -13.69 -0.80 6.76
N TRP A 206 -14.80 -1.41 7.17
CA TRP A 206 -15.10 -2.81 6.88
C TRP A 206 -15.06 -3.09 5.36
N GLU A 207 -14.36 -4.15 4.93
CA GLU A 207 -14.06 -4.47 3.52
C GLU A 207 -13.35 -3.36 2.73
N GLY A 208 -12.74 -2.38 3.40
CA GLY A 208 -12.10 -1.23 2.76
C GLY A 208 -13.08 -0.25 2.08
N LYS A 209 -14.40 -0.38 2.32
CA LYS A 209 -15.42 0.47 1.70
C LYS A 209 -15.87 1.56 2.66
N SER A 210 -15.67 2.82 2.30
CA SER A 210 -16.05 3.98 3.13
C SER A 210 -17.56 4.08 3.43
N SER A 211 -18.40 3.36 2.69
CA SER A 211 -19.85 3.22 2.95
C SER A 211 -20.19 2.26 4.09
N ASN A 212 -19.24 1.43 4.52
CA ASN A 212 -19.44 0.43 5.55
C ASN A 212 -19.09 0.99 6.95
N PRO A 213 -19.50 0.30 8.04
CA PRO A 213 -19.09 0.66 9.39
C PRO A 213 -17.56 0.78 9.52
N MET A 214 -17.13 1.73 10.33
CA MET A 214 -15.72 1.92 10.67
C MET A 214 -15.40 1.07 11.90
N LEU A 215 -14.44 0.16 11.73
CA LEU A 215 -13.84 -0.65 12.79
C LEU A 215 -12.59 0.02 13.34
N GLN A 216 -12.12 -0.46 14.49
CA GLN A 216 -10.81 -0.12 15.00
C GLN A 216 -9.80 -1.19 14.60
N ARG A 217 -8.70 -0.78 13.97
CA ARG A 217 -7.57 -1.62 13.63
C ARG A 217 -6.45 -1.44 14.65
N ILE A 218 -6.01 -2.53 15.26
CA ILE A 218 -4.84 -2.57 16.13
C ILE A 218 -3.67 -3.13 15.33
N TYR A 219 -2.58 -2.36 15.23
CA TYR A 219 -1.36 -2.77 14.54
C TYR A 219 -0.33 -3.35 15.52
N GLY A 220 0.37 -4.38 15.09
CA GLY A 220 1.50 -4.96 15.81
C GLY A 220 2.54 -5.53 14.86
N THR A 221 3.69 -5.92 15.41
CA THR A 221 4.74 -6.63 14.67
C THR A 221 5.36 -7.72 15.54
N SER A 222 5.89 -8.77 14.92
CA SER A 222 6.53 -9.87 15.64
C SER A 222 7.72 -10.45 14.87
N PHE A 223 8.73 -10.91 15.62
CA PHE A 223 9.96 -11.48 15.08
C PHE A 223 10.41 -12.73 15.85
N TYR A 224 11.19 -13.58 15.17
CA TYR A 224 11.82 -14.75 15.78
C TYR A 224 13.02 -14.40 16.67
N LYS A 225 13.53 -13.17 16.60
CA LYS A 225 14.66 -12.67 17.40
C LYS A 225 14.37 -11.26 17.90
N GLN A 226 14.74 -10.98 19.15
CA GLN A 226 14.57 -9.66 19.76
C GLN A 226 15.35 -8.56 19.02
N LYS A 227 16.54 -8.89 18.52
CA LYS A 227 17.38 -7.98 17.73
C LYS A 227 16.68 -7.49 16.45
N ASP A 228 15.90 -8.36 15.80
CA ASP A 228 15.22 -8.02 14.54
C ASP A 228 14.05 -7.06 14.81
N LEU A 229 13.34 -7.24 15.94
CA LEU A 229 12.34 -6.29 16.41
C LEU A 229 12.96 -4.92 16.71
N GLU A 230 14.07 -4.87 17.43
CA GLU A 230 14.74 -3.60 17.77
C GLU A 230 15.23 -2.86 16.52
N ALA A 231 15.80 -3.59 15.57
CA ALA A 231 16.22 -3.00 14.28
C ALA A 231 15.04 -2.44 13.49
N GLU A 232 13.88 -3.12 13.52
CA GLU A 232 12.68 -2.64 12.84
C GLU A 232 12.07 -1.41 13.52
N LEU A 233 12.01 -1.39 14.85
CA LEU A 233 11.52 -0.23 15.61
C LEU A 233 12.41 1.00 15.39
N GLU A 234 13.73 0.83 15.33
CA GLU A 234 14.64 1.94 15.02
C GLU A 234 14.43 2.43 13.58
N ARG A 235 14.27 1.53 12.60
CA ARG A 235 13.97 1.89 11.21
C ARG A 235 12.67 2.70 11.11
N GLN A 236 11.61 2.26 11.78
CA GLN A 236 10.32 2.96 11.79
C GLN A 236 10.42 4.33 12.44
N LYS A 237 11.21 4.46 13.51
CA LYS A 237 11.48 5.72 14.17
C LYS A 237 12.25 6.68 13.26
N GLU A 238 13.33 6.23 12.61
CA GLU A 238 14.07 7.04 11.64
C GLU A 238 13.17 7.49 10.47
N ALA A 239 12.30 6.61 9.98
CA ALA A 239 11.34 6.94 8.93
C ALA A 239 10.33 8.00 9.39
N HIS A 240 9.80 7.87 10.61
CA HIS A 240 8.88 8.84 11.21
C HIS A 240 9.53 10.21 11.41
N GLU A 241 10.77 10.25 11.91
CA GLU A 241 11.53 11.49 12.09
C GLU A 241 11.82 12.21 10.75
N ARG A 242 11.86 11.44 9.65
CA ARG A 242 12.09 11.95 8.28
C ARG A 242 10.82 12.21 7.49
N ASP A 243 9.64 11.96 8.08
CA ASP A 243 8.36 12.21 7.44
C ASP A 243 8.15 13.74 7.25
N HIS A 244 7.81 14.17 6.04
CA HIS A 244 7.64 15.60 5.73
C HIS A 244 6.51 16.24 6.55
N ARG A 245 5.54 15.47 7.05
CA ARG A 245 4.47 15.95 7.93
C ARG A 245 5.00 16.25 9.33
N VAL A 246 5.89 15.40 9.84
CA VAL A 246 6.54 15.59 11.13
C VAL A 246 7.49 16.78 11.05
N ILE A 247 8.38 16.79 10.04
CA ILE A 247 9.30 17.91 9.79
C ILE A 247 8.52 19.20 9.52
N GLY A 248 7.50 19.14 8.67
CA GLY A 248 6.69 20.29 8.27
C GLY A 248 5.97 20.94 9.44
N ASN A 249 5.45 20.14 10.37
CA ASN A 249 4.86 20.64 11.61
C ASN A 249 5.94 21.22 12.56
N ASN A 250 7.06 20.53 12.74
CA ASN A 250 8.13 20.96 13.65
C ASN A 250 8.83 22.25 13.20
N LEU A 251 8.91 22.49 11.88
CA LEU A 251 9.58 23.66 11.29
C LEU A 251 8.61 24.75 10.79
N ASP A 252 7.32 24.60 11.06
CA ASP A 252 6.27 25.52 10.63
C ASP A 252 6.31 25.79 9.11
N LEU A 253 6.36 24.72 8.31
CA LEU A 253 6.44 24.82 6.85
C LEU A 253 5.05 24.85 6.20
N PHE A 254 4.12 24.05 6.71
CA PHE A 254 2.75 23.97 6.22
C PHE A 254 1.84 23.39 7.31
N PHE A 255 0.53 23.59 7.16
CA PHE A 255 -0.48 22.87 7.93
C PHE A 255 -1.65 22.47 7.05
N VAL A 256 -2.48 21.55 7.55
CA VAL A 256 -3.75 21.15 6.93
C VAL A 256 -4.88 21.42 7.91
N ASP A 257 -5.95 22.07 7.44
CA ASP A 257 -7.14 22.33 8.27
C ASP A 257 -8.34 21.54 7.70
N PRO A 258 -8.86 20.55 8.44
CA PRO A 258 -10.06 19.82 8.04
C PRO A 258 -11.27 20.72 7.72
N LYS A 259 -11.36 21.93 8.33
CA LYS A 259 -12.45 22.89 8.06
C LYS A 259 -12.37 23.51 6.67
N VAL A 260 -11.16 23.60 6.10
CA VAL A 260 -10.93 24.17 4.78
C VAL A 260 -11.12 23.10 3.71
N GLY A 261 -10.65 21.88 4.00
CA GLY A 261 -10.86 20.71 3.16
C GLY A 261 -9.63 19.82 3.12
N ALA A 262 -9.85 18.50 3.11
CA ALA A 262 -8.77 17.53 3.02
C ALA A 262 -8.01 17.68 1.69
N GLY A 263 -6.67 17.65 1.76
CA GLY A 263 -5.79 17.75 0.59
C GLY A 263 -5.58 19.18 0.08
N LEU A 264 -5.94 20.20 0.86
CA LEU A 264 -5.73 21.62 0.57
C LEU A 264 -4.80 22.24 1.63
N PRO A 265 -3.47 22.06 1.52
CA PRO A 265 -2.53 22.50 2.54
C PRO A 265 -2.27 24.02 2.47
N TYR A 266 -2.11 24.64 3.63
CA TYR A 266 -1.62 26.02 3.76
C TYR A 266 -0.11 26.05 3.82
N TRP A 267 0.52 26.84 2.95
CA TRP A 267 1.96 27.11 3.00
C TRP A 267 2.25 28.23 4.00
N MET A 268 3.00 27.90 5.05
CA MET A 268 3.45 28.87 6.05
C MET A 268 4.67 29.66 5.54
N PRO A 269 5.04 30.81 6.15
CA PRO A 269 6.11 31.66 5.63
C PRO A 269 7.44 30.93 5.34
N ASN A 270 7.82 29.97 6.19
CA ASN A 270 9.04 29.16 6.00
C ASN A 270 8.91 28.26 4.77
N GLY A 271 7.83 27.48 4.67
CA GLY A 271 7.57 26.60 3.52
C GLY A 271 7.39 27.38 2.22
N ALA A 272 6.66 28.50 2.25
CA ALA A 272 6.48 29.39 1.11
C ALA A 272 7.80 30.00 0.63
N THR A 273 8.77 30.21 1.54
CA THR A 273 10.12 30.68 1.18
C THR A 273 10.92 29.60 0.47
N ILE A 274 10.84 28.34 0.93
CA ILE A 274 11.43 27.20 0.22
C ILE A 274 10.82 27.09 -1.18
N ARG A 275 9.49 27.06 -1.26
CA ARG A 275 8.73 26.99 -2.51
C ARG A 275 9.16 28.09 -3.50
N ARG A 276 9.10 29.36 -3.10
CA ARG A 276 9.49 30.51 -3.92
C ARG A 276 10.94 30.43 -4.43
N SER A 277 11.85 29.87 -3.63
CA SER A 277 13.25 29.68 -4.04
C SER A 277 13.36 28.64 -5.15
N ILE A 278 12.61 27.53 -5.03
CA ILE A 278 12.53 26.48 -6.04
C ILE A 278 11.85 26.99 -7.31
N GLU A 279 10.73 27.71 -7.18
CA GLU A 279 9.98 28.28 -8.30
C GLU A 279 10.84 29.25 -9.13
N ARG A 280 11.58 30.14 -8.48
CA ARG A 280 12.52 31.05 -9.18
C ARG A 280 13.65 30.28 -9.85
N TYR A 281 14.25 29.33 -9.15
CA TYR A 281 15.31 28.49 -9.69
C TYR A 281 14.88 27.77 -10.98
N ILE A 282 13.69 27.15 -10.97
CA ILE A 282 13.26 26.34 -12.12
C ILE A 282 12.84 27.22 -13.29
N ILE A 283 12.13 28.33 -13.05
CA ILE A 283 11.82 29.32 -14.09
C ILE A 283 13.10 29.83 -14.75
N ASP A 284 14.09 30.27 -13.95
CA ASP A 284 15.35 30.79 -14.49
C ASP A 284 16.09 29.73 -15.32
N LYS A 285 16.02 28.45 -14.90
CA LYS A 285 16.65 27.35 -15.62
C LYS A 285 15.91 27.02 -16.92
N GLU A 286 14.58 26.97 -16.90
CA GLU A 286 13.74 26.71 -18.06
C GLU A 286 13.86 27.83 -19.11
N VAL A 287 13.84 29.10 -18.70
CA VAL A 287 14.07 30.25 -19.59
C VAL A 287 15.44 30.16 -20.28
N LYS A 288 16.49 29.79 -19.54
CA LYS A 288 17.84 29.56 -20.13
C LYS A 288 17.86 28.42 -21.15
N HIS A 289 16.95 27.45 -21.03
CA HIS A 289 16.78 26.34 -21.98
C HIS A 289 15.77 26.66 -23.10
N GLY A 290 15.36 27.92 -23.23
CA GLY A 290 14.49 28.40 -24.30
C GLY A 290 13.02 28.01 -24.13
N TYR A 291 12.58 27.76 -22.90
CA TYR A 291 11.16 27.67 -22.57
C TYR A 291 10.52 29.06 -22.50
N GLN A 292 9.28 29.14 -22.96
CA GLN A 292 8.46 30.34 -22.96
C GLN A 292 7.43 30.19 -21.84
N HIS A 293 7.64 30.91 -20.75
CA HIS A 293 6.70 30.88 -19.62
C HIS A 293 5.42 31.63 -19.94
N VAL A 294 4.29 31.03 -19.59
CA VAL A 294 2.95 31.60 -19.73
C VAL A 294 2.18 31.48 -18.42
N TYR A 295 1.04 32.17 -18.35
CA TYR A 295 0.05 32.01 -17.29
C TYR A 295 -1.29 31.77 -17.95
N THR A 296 -1.94 30.65 -17.62
CA THR A 296 -3.24 30.31 -18.19
C THR A 296 -4.30 30.12 -17.10
N PRO A 297 -5.60 30.29 -17.42
CA PRO A 297 -6.67 30.14 -16.43
C PRO A 297 -6.69 28.77 -15.77
N VAL A 298 -7.06 28.73 -14.49
CA VAL A 298 -7.26 27.49 -13.71
C VAL A 298 -8.63 26.85 -13.91
N LEU A 299 -9.52 27.60 -14.58
CA LEU A 299 -10.84 27.17 -14.99
C LEU A 299 -10.91 27.20 -16.53
N MET A 300 -11.61 26.24 -17.09
CA MET A 300 -11.89 26.20 -18.52
C MET A 300 -13.31 25.71 -18.76
N ASN A 301 -13.91 26.13 -19.87
CA ASN A 301 -15.17 25.57 -20.32
C ASN A 301 -15.02 24.05 -20.51
N LEU A 302 -15.97 23.31 -19.97
CA LEU A 302 -16.04 21.84 -19.98
C LEU A 302 -15.83 21.25 -21.38
N ASP A 303 -16.31 21.92 -22.43
CA ASP A 303 -16.18 21.45 -23.81
C ASP A 303 -14.72 21.37 -24.28
N ALA A 304 -13.80 22.13 -23.68
CA ALA A 304 -12.37 21.98 -23.94
C ALA A 304 -11.81 20.66 -23.39
N TYR A 305 -12.31 20.18 -22.24
CA TYR A 305 -11.93 18.88 -21.68
C TYR A 305 -12.56 17.72 -22.46
N LYS A 306 -13.78 17.91 -22.99
CA LYS A 306 -14.39 16.96 -23.94
C LYS A 306 -13.60 16.87 -25.25
N THR A 307 -13.16 18.01 -25.78
CA THR A 307 -12.38 18.10 -27.02
C THR A 307 -11.01 17.45 -26.86
N SER A 308 -10.37 17.64 -25.70
CA SER A 308 -9.05 17.08 -25.42
C SER A 308 -9.06 15.61 -24.98
N GLY A 309 -10.23 15.00 -24.76
CA GLY A 309 -10.38 13.61 -24.31
C GLY A 309 -10.32 13.40 -22.78
N HIS A 310 -9.99 14.45 -22.01
CA HIS A 310 -9.86 14.34 -20.56
C HIS A 310 -11.21 14.03 -19.90
N TRP A 311 -12.31 14.56 -20.43
CA TRP A 311 -13.64 14.27 -19.88
C TRP A 311 -14.01 12.80 -19.99
N GLN A 312 -13.53 12.09 -21.01
CA GLN A 312 -13.86 10.69 -21.24
C GLN A 312 -12.99 9.76 -20.39
N HIS A 313 -11.72 10.10 -20.21
CA HIS A 313 -10.74 9.20 -19.58
C HIS A 313 -10.35 9.58 -18.15
N TYR A 314 -10.61 10.82 -17.73
CA TYR A 314 -10.14 11.36 -16.44
C TYR A 314 -11.28 11.86 -15.56
N ARG A 315 -12.55 11.60 -15.94
CA ARG A 315 -13.75 12.14 -15.28
C ARG A 315 -13.78 11.91 -13.78
N GLU A 316 -13.42 10.71 -13.34
CA GLU A 316 -13.49 10.29 -11.94
C GLU A 316 -12.49 11.06 -11.07
N ASP A 317 -11.40 11.54 -11.66
CA ASP A 317 -10.34 12.31 -11.01
C ASP A 317 -10.51 13.83 -11.17
N MET A 318 -11.61 14.29 -11.79
CA MET A 318 -11.92 15.70 -11.99
C MET A 318 -12.96 16.21 -10.98
N PHE A 319 -12.75 17.43 -10.49
CA PHE A 319 -13.73 18.09 -9.64
C PHE A 319 -15.05 18.31 -10.39
N PRO A 320 -16.22 18.27 -9.74
CA PRO A 320 -17.48 18.51 -10.42
C PRO A 320 -17.49 19.86 -11.16
N PRO A 321 -18.03 19.91 -12.39
CA PRO A 321 -18.15 21.17 -13.12
C PRO A 321 -19.19 22.08 -12.44
N MET A 322 -18.93 23.39 -12.50
CA MET A 322 -19.78 24.47 -12.02
C MET A 322 -20.67 24.96 -13.17
N ASP A 323 -21.98 24.95 -12.95
CA ASP A 323 -22.96 25.52 -13.87
C ASP A 323 -23.02 27.04 -13.68
N MET A 324 -22.69 27.78 -14.74
CA MET A 324 -22.70 29.25 -14.76
C MET A 324 -24.00 29.83 -15.32
N GLY A 325 -24.93 28.98 -15.79
CA GLY A 325 -26.11 29.39 -16.56
C GLY A 325 -25.86 29.44 -18.06
N ASP A 326 -26.93 29.57 -18.84
CA ASP A 326 -26.91 29.72 -20.31
C ASP A 326 -26.14 28.61 -21.06
N GLY A 327 -26.04 27.42 -20.45
CA GLY A 327 -25.34 26.26 -21.01
C GLY A 327 -23.82 26.28 -20.81
N GLU A 328 -23.26 27.26 -20.11
CA GLU A 328 -21.84 27.31 -19.78
C GLU A 328 -21.54 26.48 -18.51
N MET A 329 -20.66 25.49 -18.68
CA MET A 329 -20.11 24.69 -17.59
C MET A 329 -18.61 24.97 -17.46
N LEU A 330 -18.16 25.41 -16.30
CA LEU A 330 -16.74 25.61 -16.00
C LEU A 330 -16.22 24.51 -15.09
N GLU A 331 -14.98 24.08 -15.30
CA GLU A 331 -14.36 23.05 -14.45
C GLU A 331 -12.93 23.41 -14.11
N LEU A 332 -12.52 23.08 -12.87
CA LEU A 332 -11.14 23.22 -12.42
C LEU A 332 -10.25 22.31 -13.24
N ARG A 333 -9.17 22.86 -13.78
CA ARG A 333 -8.28 22.08 -14.65
C ARG A 333 -7.60 20.93 -13.89
N PRO A 334 -7.67 19.69 -14.38
CA PRO A 334 -6.90 18.57 -13.82
C PRO A 334 -5.46 18.51 -14.34
N MET A 335 -5.19 19.19 -15.46
CA MET A 335 -3.92 19.28 -16.17
C MET A 335 -3.86 20.58 -16.99
N ASN A 336 -2.65 21.07 -17.31
CA ASN A 336 -2.46 22.33 -18.05
C ASN A 336 -2.48 22.16 -19.58
N CYS A 337 -2.41 20.91 -20.08
CA CYS A 337 -2.25 20.59 -21.49
C CYS A 337 -3.25 21.32 -22.41
N PRO A 338 -4.57 21.32 -22.12
CA PRO A 338 -5.55 22.00 -22.98
C PRO A 338 -5.27 23.50 -23.12
N SER A 339 -4.88 24.16 -22.04
CA SER A 339 -4.56 25.59 -22.03
C SER A 339 -3.29 25.89 -22.82
N HIS A 340 -2.23 25.11 -22.68
CA HIS A 340 -1.01 25.28 -23.46
C HIS A 340 -1.24 25.05 -24.96
N ILE A 341 -2.14 24.14 -25.32
CA ILE A 341 -2.56 23.95 -26.72
C ILE A 341 -3.27 25.20 -27.26
N GLN A 342 -4.12 25.88 -26.45
CA GLN A 342 -4.74 27.14 -26.88
C GLN A 342 -3.68 28.23 -27.13
N VAL A 343 -2.66 28.34 -26.26
CA VAL A 343 -1.54 29.26 -26.46
C VAL A 343 -0.80 28.95 -27.76
N TYR A 344 -0.51 27.68 -28.03
CA TYR A 344 0.13 27.26 -29.28
C TYR A 344 -0.72 27.66 -30.49
N LYS A 345 -2.02 27.35 -30.47
CA LYS A 345 -2.98 27.57 -31.56
C LYS A 345 -3.33 29.03 -31.82
N HIS A 346 -3.05 29.94 -30.88
CA HIS A 346 -3.41 31.34 -31.02
C HIS A 346 -2.74 32.02 -32.24
N HIS A 347 -1.56 31.53 -32.65
CA HIS A 347 -0.86 32.01 -33.84
C HIS A 347 -0.68 30.89 -34.87
N ILE A 348 -0.65 31.28 -36.15
CA ILE A 348 -0.20 30.41 -37.23
C ILE A 348 1.30 30.14 -37.04
N ARG A 349 1.72 28.87 -37.12
CA ARG A 349 3.11 28.45 -36.85
C ARG A 349 3.80 27.94 -38.11
N SER A 350 5.08 28.29 -38.27
CA SER A 350 5.98 27.73 -39.27
C SER A 350 6.78 26.56 -38.69
N TYR A 351 7.09 25.56 -39.51
CA TYR A 351 8.02 24.48 -39.12
C TYR A 351 9.39 25.00 -38.66
N ARG A 352 9.79 26.20 -39.11
CA ARG A 352 11.05 26.86 -38.73
C ARG A 352 11.08 27.37 -37.30
N GLU A 353 9.91 27.57 -36.69
CA GLU A 353 9.80 27.99 -35.29
C GLU A 353 9.87 26.81 -34.33
N LEU A 354 9.72 25.57 -34.84
CA LEU A 354 9.85 24.37 -34.03
C LEU A 354 11.33 24.09 -33.72
N PRO A 355 11.66 23.66 -32.48
CA PRO A 355 10.75 23.30 -31.39
C PRO A 355 10.24 24.51 -30.57
N ILE A 356 8.95 24.51 -30.22
CA ILE A 356 8.33 25.50 -29.32
C ILE A 356 8.10 24.85 -27.96
N ARG A 357 8.62 25.47 -26.90
CA ARG A 357 8.54 24.97 -25.51
C ARG A 357 7.71 25.93 -24.67
N ILE A 358 6.50 25.54 -24.30
CA ILE A 358 5.63 26.32 -23.40
C ILE A 358 5.79 25.76 -21.98
N ALA A 359 6.06 26.62 -21.00
CA ALA A 359 6.14 26.24 -19.59
C ALA A 359 5.18 27.06 -18.74
N GLU A 360 4.70 26.47 -17.65
CA GLU A 360 3.88 27.15 -16.64
C GLU A 360 4.11 26.50 -15.28
N LEU A 361 4.25 27.31 -14.23
CA LEU A 361 4.01 26.82 -12.87
C LEU A 361 2.50 26.74 -12.65
N GLY A 362 1.90 25.69 -13.21
CA GLY A 362 0.47 25.57 -13.40
C GLY A 362 -0.25 24.97 -12.21
N MET A 363 -1.07 25.77 -11.52
CA MET A 363 -1.98 25.28 -10.47
C MET A 363 -3.11 24.44 -11.05
N MET A 364 -3.32 23.22 -10.56
CA MET A 364 -4.33 22.28 -11.05
C MET A 364 -4.94 21.49 -9.89
N HIS A 365 -6.11 20.89 -10.14
CA HIS A 365 -6.91 20.23 -9.12
C HIS A 365 -7.31 18.81 -9.51
N ARG A 366 -7.16 17.85 -8.60
CA ARG A 366 -7.56 16.45 -8.80
C ARG A 366 -8.46 15.97 -7.67
N TYR A 367 -9.52 15.27 -8.03
CA TYR A 367 -10.52 14.75 -7.10
C TYR A 367 -10.05 13.43 -6.46
N GLU A 368 -8.90 13.49 -5.79
CA GLU A 368 -8.31 12.36 -5.08
C GLU A 368 -9.24 11.87 -3.95
N LYS A 369 -9.34 10.55 -3.79
CA LYS A 369 -10.09 9.91 -2.70
C LYS A 369 -9.51 10.37 -1.35
N SER A 370 -10.39 10.69 -0.40
CA SER A 370 -10.00 11.25 0.90
C SER A 370 -8.96 10.40 1.66
N GLY A 371 -9.07 9.07 1.58
CA GLY A 371 -8.13 8.14 2.21
C GLY A 371 -6.73 8.09 1.58
N ALA A 372 -6.54 8.65 0.37
CA ALA A 372 -5.24 8.69 -0.29
C ALA A 372 -4.45 9.98 -0.01
N LEU A 373 -5.07 10.98 0.62
CA LEU A 373 -4.46 12.28 0.85
C LEU A 373 -3.43 12.22 1.99
N SER A 374 -2.24 12.79 1.77
CA SER A 374 -1.16 12.76 2.76
C SER A 374 -0.26 13.99 2.69
N GLY A 375 -0.42 14.89 3.68
CA GLY A 375 0.39 16.11 3.82
C GLY A 375 0.50 16.90 2.51
N LEU A 376 1.73 17.13 2.04
CA LEU A 376 2.05 17.71 0.73
C LEU A 376 2.32 16.69 -0.39
N GLN A 377 2.41 15.39 -0.08
CA GLN A 377 2.83 14.36 -1.06
C GLN A 377 1.68 13.99 -2.01
N ARG A 378 0.45 13.87 -1.49
CA ARG A 378 -0.75 13.60 -2.27
C ARG A 378 -1.87 14.54 -1.83
N VAL A 379 -2.23 15.45 -2.72
CA VAL A 379 -3.08 16.61 -2.47
C VAL A 379 -4.12 16.76 -3.57
N ARG A 380 -5.19 17.52 -3.30
CA ARG A 380 -6.20 17.84 -4.30
C ARG A 380 -5.88 19.09 -5.08
N GLU A 381 -5.14 20.02 -4.50
CA GLU A 381 -4.64 21.23 -5.15
C GLU A 381 -3.12 21.17 -5.21
N MET A 382 -2.55 21.34 -6.40
CA MET A 382 -1.11 21.32 -6.61
C MET A 382 -0.70 22.32 -7.67
N THR A 383 0.53 22.82 -7.57
CA THR A 383 1.17 23.59 -8.64
C THR A 383 2.26 22.72 -9.25
N LEU A 384 2.08 22.37 -10.52
CA LEU A 384 3.06 21.57 -11.25
C LEU A 384 4.06 22.48 -11.95
N ASN A 385 5.35 22.15 -11.86
CA ASN A 385 6.33 22.64 -12.84
C ASN A 385 6.08 21.91 -14.16
N ASP A 386 5.27 22.50 -15.03
CA ASP A 386 4.72 21.84 -16.21
C ASP A 386 5.25 22.45 -17.50
N GLY A 387 5.50 21.61 -18.50
CA GLY A 387 6.10 21.98 -19.77
C GLY A 387 5.55 21.16 -20.92
N HIS A 388 5.12 21.84 -21.99
CA HIS A 388 4.58 21.23 -23.19
C HIS A 388 5.40 21.68 -24.40
N THR A 389 6.07 20.71 -25.03
CA THR A 389 6.96 20.97 -26.15
C THR A 389 6.33 20.48 -27.46
N PHE A 390 6.15 21.40 -28.40
CA PHE A 390 5.63 21.14 -29.73
C PHE A 390 6.81 20.99 -30.68
N VAL A 391 6.88 19.85 -31.38
CA VAL A 391 8.03 19.45 -32.20
C VAL A 391 7.57 18.84 -33.52
N ALA A 392 8.44 18.84 -34.52
CA ALA A 392 8.27 17.99 -35.69
C ALA A 392 8.61 16.52 -35.35
N PRO A 393 8.03 15.51 -36.04
CA PRO A 393 8.26 14.10 -35.72
C PRO A 393 9.74 13.67 -35.69
N ASP A 394 10.55 14.23 -36.58
CA ASP A 394 12.01 13.97 -36.66
C ASP A 394 12.80 14.58 -35.49
N GLN A 395 12.22 15.53 -34.75
CA GLN A 395 12.84 16.21 -33.62
C GLN A 395 12.54 15.53 -32.27
N ILE A 396 11.58 14.61 -32.21
CA ILE A 396 11.08 14.01 -30.95
C ILE A 396 12.22 13.45 -30.10
N GLN A 397 13.07 12.59 -30.66
CA GLN A 397 14.13 11.94 -29.91
C GLN A 397 15.16 12.94 -29.37
N ALA A 398 15.52 13.94 -30.18
CA ALA A 398 16.50 14.95 -29.81
C ALA A 398 15.98 15.85 -28.69
N GLU A 399 14.72 16.29 -28.76
CA GLU A 399 14.10 17.11 -27.73
C GLU A 399 13.82 16.32 -26.45
N PHE A 400 13.35 15.08 -26.56
CA PHE A 400 13.16 14.21 -25.40
C PHE A 400 14.46 14.01 -24.60
N LYS A 401 15.59 13.81 -25.30
CA LYS A 401 16.91 13.70 -24.65
C LYS A 401 17.29 14.97 -23.90
N LYS A 402 17.01 16.16 -24.45
CA LYS A 402 17.29 17.45 -23.78
C LYS A 402 16.46 17.62 -22.52
N VAL A 403 15.17 17.27 -22.56
CA VAL A 403 14.30 17.32 -21.37
C VAL A 403 14.83 16.38 -20.28
N LEU A 404 15.22 15.16 -20.64
CA LEU A 404 15.79 14.20 -19.70
C LEU A 404 17.09 14.71 -19.08
N GLN A 405 17.96 15.32 -19.88
CA GLN A 405 19.21 15.94 -19.40
C GLN A 405 18.93 17.09 -18.42
N LEU A 406 18.02 18.00 -18.77
CA LEU A 406 17.61 19.09 -17.88
C LEU A 406 17.10 18.56 -16.54
N MET A 407 16.27 17.52 -16.54
CA MET A 407 15.77 16.89 -15.32
C MET A 407 16.88 16.26 -14.48
N VAL A 408 17.82 15.53 -15.09
CA VAL A 408 18.98 14.94 -14.38
C VAL A 408 19.88 16.03 -13.81
N GLU A 409 20.07 17.15 -14.52
CA GLU A 409 20.81 18.29 -13.99
C GLU A 409 20.11 18.91 -12.78
N VAL A 410 18.77 19.04 -12.81
CA VAL A 410 18.00 19.50 -11.64
C VAL A 410 18.20 18.54 -10.46
N TYR A 411 18.11 17.23 -10.66
CA TYR A 411 18.34 16.26 -9.59
C TYR A 411 19.74 16.37 -9.01
N ARG A 412 20.76 16.56 -9.84
CA ARG A 412 22.13 16.81 -9.39
C ARG A 412 22.23 18.09 -8.56
N ASP A 413 21.61 19.18 -8.98
CA ASP A 413 21.66 20.47 -8.28
C ASP A 413 20.99 20.40 -6.89
N PHE A 414 19.96 19.53 -6.73
CA PHE A 414 19.32 19.23 -5.45
C PHE A 414 19.92 18.02 -4.70
N ASN A 415 21.01 17.45 -5.19
CA ASN A 415 21.67 16.26 -4.64
C ASN A 415 20.72 15.05 -4.45
N ILE A 416 19.82 14.83 -5.40
CA ILE A 416 18.93 13.68 -5.45
C ILE A 416 19.65 12.55 -6.19
N THR A 417 20.16 11.57 -5.43
CA THR A 417 20.97 10.46 -5.97
C THR A 417 20.21 9.15 -6.10
N ASP A 418 19.08 9.01 -5.39
CA ASP A 418 18.30 7.78 -5.34
C ASP A 418 16.98 7.92 -6.11
N TYR A 419 17.03 7.60 -7.40
CA TYR A 419 15.89 7.65 -8.31
C TYR A 419 15.98 6.57 -9.39
N THR A 420 14.82 6.21 -9.94
CA THR A 420 14.73 5.24 -11.05
C THR A 420 13.89 5.79 -12.18
N PHE A 421 14.20 5.31 -13.39
CA PHE A 421 13.43 5.61 -14.59
C PHE A 421 12.51 4.45 -14.94
N ARG A 422 11.24 4.74 -15.18
CA ARG A 422 10.27 3.76 -15.67
C ARG A 422 9.59 4.25 -16.93
N LEU A 423 9.65 3.46 -17.99
CA LEU A 423 8.86 3.67 -19.20
C LEU A 423 7.54 2.91 -19.05
N SER A 424 6.41 3.63 -19.01
CA SER A 424 5.08 3.02 -18.94
C SER A 424 4.53 2.86 -20.34
N TYR A 425 4.39 1.60 -20.76
CA TYR A 425 3.73 1.24 -22.01
C TYR A 425 2.21 1.18 -21.84
N ARG A 426 1.50 1.43 -22.93
CA ARG A 426 0.08 1.12 -23.05
C ARG A 426 -0.11 -0.39 -22.99
N ASP A 427 -1.15 -0.86 -22.30
CA ASP A 427 -1.63 -2.23 -22.42
C ASP A 427 -2.18 -2.47 -23.84
N PRO A 428 -1.60 -3.37 -24.65
CA PRO A 428 -2.07 -3.66 -26.01
C PRO A 428 -3.54 -4.08 -26.08
N ALA A 429 -4.09 -4.65 -25.00
CA ALA A 429 -5.49 -5.07 -24.93
C ALA A 429 -6.47 -3.93 -24.64
N ASN A 430 -5.99 -2.79 -24.12
CA ASN A 430 -6.82 -1.64 -23.80
C ASN A 430 -6.85 -0.65 -24.97
N THR A 431 -7.93 -0.67 -25.76
CA THR A 431 -8.12 0.19 -26.94
C THR A 431 -8.43 1.66 -26.61
N GLU A 432 -8.77 1.98 -25.37
CA GLU A 432 -9.28 3.30 -24.96
C GLU A 432 -8.18 4.30 -24.53
N SER A 433 -7.03 3.83 -24.03
CA SER A 433 -5.93 4.72 -23.61
C SER A 433 -4.92 4.95 -24.74
N ILE A 434 -4.63 6.21 -25.07
CA ILE A 434 -3.70 6.63 -26.14
C ILE A 434 -2.32 7.10 -25.66
N LEU A 435 -2.03 7.01 -24.36
CA LEU A 435 -0.81 7.60 -23.77
C LEU A 435 0.23 6.55 -23.36
N THR A 436 1.45 6.70 -23.88
CA THR A 436 2.67 6.11 -23.32
C THR A 436 3.33 7.18 -22.44
N MET A 437 3.61 6.88 -21.17
CA MET A 437 4.14 7.87 -20.21
C MET A 437 5.44 7.35 -19.58
N MET A 438 6.49 8.16 -19.58
CA MET A 438 7.65 7.88 -18.72
C MET A 438 7.39 8.51 -17.34
N LYS A 439 7.49 7.70 -16.28
CA LYS A 439 7.42 8.19 -14.89
C LYS A 439 8.82 8.07 -14.28
N CYS A 440 9.27 9.13 -13.64
CA CYS A 440 10.47 9.14 -12.81
C CYS A 440 10.02 9.23 -11.35
N GLY A 441 10.56 8.36 -10.51
CA GLY A 441 10.24 8.31 -9.08
C GLY A 441 11.50 8.07 -8.26
N THR A 442 11.53 8.61 -7.04
CA THR A 442 12.49 8.20 -6.01
C THR A 442 12.10 6.79 -5.53
N SER A 443 13.09 5.97 -5.15
CA SER A 443 12.92 4.58 -4.69
C SER A 443 11.92 4.41 -3.54
N HIS A 444 11.63 5.47 -2.81
CA HIS A 444 10.73 5.51 -1.66
C HIS A 444 9.27 5.92 -2.01
N ASN A 445 8.95 6.15 -3.29
CA ASN A 445 7.58 6.35 -3.76
C ASN A 445 6.94 5.04 -4.25
N LEU A 446 7.05 3.98 -3.42
CA LEU A 446 6.22 2.79 -3.51
C LEU A 446 5.18 2.89 -2.38
N CYS A 447 4.04 3.48 -2.72
CA CYS A 447 2.76 3.31 -2.02
C CYS A 447 1.65 3.29 -3.06
#